data_AF-A0A358UAU3-F1
#
_entry.id   AF-A0A358UAU3-F1
#
_cell.length_a   1.000
_cell.length_b   1.000
_cell.length_c   1.000
_cell.angle_alpha   90.00
_cell.angle_beta   90.00
_cell.angle_gamma   90.00
#
_symmetry.space_group_name_H-M   'P 1'
#
loop_
_entity.id
_entity.type
_entity.pdbx_description
1 polymer ?
#
loop_
_entity_poly.entity_id
_entity_poly.type
_entity_poly.pdbx_seq_one_letter_code
_entity_poly.pdbx_strand_id
1 'polypeptide(L)'
;MDHSDNKYPSVTVHPQLRRILLANPTQESLSKIIEYQLFDQPRPPLADDILCLLPYWEQQACEGNVVIASLIQYMAQSSPRFIKNEKMIQANLLRIRILASTPGIFSFPSIEIQECLEQFLQTSDLLADLPELEVVSFSSDEIAPLASDLKRFRLSPHSRRYIHNLFHAERREATLSVLAHIAKNYPLLPTCKKAYALMLSLDNTEIWGRHPFCLRLIANRFWDYELMKAIEA
;
A
#
# COMPACT_ATOMS: atom_id res chain seq x y z
N MET A 1 27.92 -34.04 -21.12
CA MET A 1 27.30 -32.72 -20.95
C MET A 1 26.95 -32.60 -19.49
N ASP A 2 27.78 -31.86 -18.76
CA ASP A 2 27.63 -31.58 -17.33
C ASP A 2 26.38 -30.75 -17.09
N HIS A 3 25.42 -31.30 -16.33
CA HIS A 3 24.47 -30.49 -15.58
C HIS A 3 24.97 -30.42 -14.15
N SER A 4 25.69 -29.34 -13.85
CA SER A 4 26.07 -28.97 -12.49
C SER A 4 24.80 -28.64 -11.70
N ASP A 5 24.29 -29.62 -10.97
CA ASP A 5 23.37 -29.42 -9.85
C ASP A 5 24.10 -28.59 -8.77
N ASN A 6 24.07 -27.26 -8.89
CA ASN A 6 24.40 -26.35 -7.80
C ASN A 6 23.25 -26.39 -6.77
N LYS A 7 23.10 -27.53 -6.09
CA LYS A 7 22.36 -27.59 -4.83
C LYS A 7 23.24 -26.95 -3.77
N TYR A 8 23.04 -25.65 -3.53
CA TYR A 8 23.53 -25.02 -2.32
C TYR A 8 23.13 -25.91 -1.13
N PRO A 9 24.06 -26.23 -0.22
CA PRO A 9 23.74 -27.05 0.93
C PRO A 9 22.59 -26.38 1.69
N SER A 10 21.49 -27.11 1.87
CA SER A 10 20.38 -26.67 2.71
C SER A 10 20.91 -26.54 4.14
N VAL A 11 21.28 -25.32 4.52
CA VAL A 11 21.72 -25.02 5.88
C VAL A 11 20.49 -25.13 6.77
N THR A 12 20.52 -26.07 7.70
CA THR A 12 19.50 -26.15 8.76
C THR A 12 19.66 -24.95 9.67
N VAL A 13 18.93 -23.87 9.39
CA VAL A 13 18.98 -22.64 10.16
C VAL A 13 18.05 -22.73 11.36
N HIS A 14 18.54 -22.31 12.52
CA HIS A 14 17.72 -22.24 13.73
C HIS A 14 16.56 -21.24 13.53
N PRO A 15 15.30 -21.59 13.86
CA PRO A 15 14.12 -20.72 13.73
C PRO A 15 14.31 -19.29 14.25
N GLN A 16 15.03 -19.16 15.36
CA GLN A 16 15.30 -17.86 15.99
C GLN A 16 16.17 -16.95 15.13
N LEU A 17 17.07 -17.50 14.29
CA LEU A 17 17.90 -16.68 13.41
C LEU A 17 17.04 -15.92 12.40
N ARG A 18 16.04 -16.57 11.82
CA ARG A 18 15.09 -15.92 10.90
C ARG A 18 14.40 -14.75 11.59
N ARG A 19 13.88 -14.95 12.79
CA ARG A 19 13.23 -13.88 13.57
C ARG A 19 14.17 -12.71 13.88
N ILE A 20 15.41 -13.00 14.29
CA ILE A 20 16.41 -11.96 14.59
C ILE A 20 16.72 -11.13 13.33
N LEU A 21 16.95 -11.79 12.20
CA LEU A 21 17.28 -11.11 10.94
C LEU A 21 16.10 -10.29 10.40
N LEU A 22 14.87 -10.76 10.62
CA LEU A 22 13.65 -10.07 10.22
C LEU A 22 13.26 -8.93 11.18
N ALA A 23 13.57 -9.00 12.48
CA ALA A 23 13.13 -8.01 13.46
C ALA A 23 13.74 -6.61 13.24
N ASN A 24 14.98 -6.54 12.76
CA ASN A 24 15.65 -5.29 12.42
C ASN A 24 16.34 -5.41 11.06
N PRO A 25 15.61 -5.20 9.95
CA PRO A 25 16.15 -5.30 8.61
C PRO A 25 17.26 -4.28 8.38
N THR A 26 18.48 -4.79 8.17
CA THR A 26 19.66 -4.06 7.69
C THR A 26 20.14 -4.67 6.37
N GLN A 27 21.03 -3.99 5.65
CA GLN A 27 21.58 -4.57 4.41
C GLN A 27 22.31 -5.89 4.67
N GLU A 28 22.98 -5.99 5.82
CA GLU A 28 23.62 -7.23 6.24
C GLU A 28 22.60 -8.34 6.54
N SER A 29 21.51 -8.01 7.25
CA SER A 29 20.48 -9.02 7.56
C SER A 29 19.75 -9.50 6.30
N LEU A 30 19.46 -8.59 5.36
CA LEU A 30 18.90 -8.93 4.06
C LEU A 30 19.84 -9.86 3.27
N SER A 31 21.14 -9.57 3.24
CA SER A 31 22.13 -10.40 2.56
C SER A 31 22.14 -11.82 3.14
N LYS A 32 22.13 -11.96 4.48
CA LYS A 32 22.04 -13.25 5.17
C LYS A 32 20.72 -13.99 4.91
N ILE A 33 19.60 -13.27 4.82
CA ILE A 33 18.28 -13.86 4.48
C ILE A 33 18.32 -14.48 3.07
N ILE A 34 18.95 -13.80 2.11
CA ILE A 34 19.11 -14.29 0.74
C ILE A 34 20.05 -15.49 0.71
N GLU A 35 21.23 -15.38 1.32
CA GLU A 35 22.25 -16.44 1.37
C GLU A 35 21.67 -17.75 1.94
N TYR A 36 20.91 -17.65 3.03
CA TYR A 36 20.34 -18.82 3.71
C TYR A 36 18.95 -19.24 3.21
N GLN A 37 18.40 -18.57 2.19
CA GLN A 37 17.09 -18.89 1.61
C GLN A 37 15.98 -19.04 2.67
N LEU A 38 15.94 -18.11 3.64
CA LEU A 38 15.14 -18.30 4.87
C LEU A 38 13.62 -18.34 4.66
N PHE A 39 13.14 -17.89 3.51
CA PHE A 39 11.72 -17.95 3.15
C PHE A 39 11.29 -19.31 2.57
N ASP A 40 12.24 -20.11 2.07
CA ASP A 40 11.96 -21.44 1.53
C ASP A 40 11.90 -22.51 2.63
N GLN A 41 12.20 -22.14 3.87
CA GLN A 41 12.22 -23.06 5.00
C GLN A 41 10.80 -23.32 5.54
N PRO A 42 10.37 -24.59 5.63
CA PRO A 42 8.99 -24.95 5.93
C PRO A 42 8.58 -24.77 7.40
N ARG A 43 9.54 -24.58 8.32
CA ARG A 43 9.27 -24.43 9.77
C ARG A 43 10.20 -23.41 10.43
N PRO A 44 9.67 -22.52 11.30
CA PRO A 44 8.25 -22.31 11.62
C PRO A 44 7.47 -21.71 10.43
N PRO A 45 6.13 -21.63 10.47
CA PRO A 45 5.37 -20.95 9.42
C PRO A 45 5.84 -19.50 9.26
N LEU A 46 6.07 -19.08 8.02
CA LEU A 46 6.47 -17.69 7.73
C LEU A 46 5.38 -16.70 8.15
N ALA A 47 4.10 -17.08 8.03
CA ALA A 47 2.94 -16.26 8.40
C ALA A 47 3.05 -15.71 9.82
N ASP A 48 3.30 -16.59 10.80
CA ASP A 48 3.32 -16.23 12.22
C ASP A 48 4.45 -15.25 12.54
N ASP A 49 5.64 -15.48 11.96
CA ASP A 49 6.77 -14.59 12.14
C ASP A 49 6.47 -13.20 11.55
N ILE A 50 5.88 -13.13 10.35
CA ILE A 50 5.54 -11.86 9.70
C ILE A 50 4.48 -11.11 10.49
N LEU A 51 3.41 -11.78 10.93
CA LEU A 51 2.32 -11.17 11.70
C LEU A 51 2.84 -10.47 12.97
N CYS A 52 3.76 -11.09 13.70
CA CYS A 52 4.38 -10.49 14.88
C CYS A 52 5.26 -9.27 14.56
N LEU A 53 5.79 -9.19 13.33
CA LEU A 53 6.73 -8.15 12.92
C LEU A 53 6.08 -6.97 12.19
N LEU A 54 4.84 -7.11 11.70
CA LEU A 54 4.15 -6.05 10.97
C LEU A 54 4.17 -4.69 11.69
N PRO A 55 3.87 -4.58 13.00
CA PRO A 55 3.88 -3.28 13.69
C PRO A 55 5.29 -2.65 13.73
N TYR A 56 6.32 -3.46 13.96
CA TYR A 56 7.71 -3.02 14.00
C TYR A 56 8.20 -2.56 12.62
N TRP A 57 7.85 -3.32 11.58
CA TRP A 57 8.20 -2.96 10.20
C TRP A 57 7.51 -1.68 9.75
N GLU A 58 6.25 -1.49 10.13
CA GLU A 58 5.53 -0.26 9.85
C GLU A 58 6.18 0.94 10.53
N GLN A 59 6.51 0.83 11.82
CA GLN A 59 7.22 1.89 12.53
C GLN A 59 8.54 2.24 11.85
N GLN A 60 9.37 1.25 11.54
CA GLN A 60 10.66 1.48 10.88
C GLN A 60 10.50 2.06 9.46
N ALA A 61 9.46 1.67 8.71
CA ALA A 61 9.15 2.25 7.41
C ALA A 61 8.76 3.74 7.52
N CYS A 62 8.01 4.10 8.54
CA CYS A 62 7.66 5.49 8.89
C CYS A 62 8.89 6.30 9.31
N GLU A 63 9.88 5.66 9.93
CA GLU A 63 11.18 6.24 10.33
C GLU A 63 12.22 6.26 9.19
N GLY A 64 11.86 5.78 7.99
CA GLY A 64 12.70 5.87 6.79
C GLY A 64 13.63 4.68 6.55
N ASN A 65 13.37 3.52 7.15
CA ASN A 65 14.13 2.30 6.86
C ASN A 65 13.80 1.74 5.46
N VAL A 66 14.57 2.15 4.46
CA VAL A 66 14.43 1.71 3.06
C VAL A 66 14.72 0.23 2.84
N VAL A 67 15.46 -0.43 3.74
CA VAL A 67 15.82 -1.86 3.62
C VAL A 67 14.58 -2.74 3.66
N ILE A 68 13.56 -2.32 4.41
CA ILE A 68 12.28 -3.03 4.53
C ILE A 68 11.62 -3.19 3.17
N ALA A 69 11.68 -2.17 2.31
CA ALA A 69 11.12 -2.26 0.97
C ALA A 69 11.78 -3.38 0.15
N SER A 70 13.12 -3.45 0.18
CA SER A 70 13.89 -4.50 -0.50
C SER A 70 13.60 -5.88 0.06
N LEU A 71 13.48 -6.00 1.39
CA LEU A 71 13.12 -7.24 2.06
C LEU A 71 11.73 -7.74 1.63
N ILE A 72 10.73 -6.87 1.63
CA ILE A 72 9.35 -7.22 1.22
C ILE A 72 9.31 -7.58 -0.26
N GLN A 73 10.04 -6.86 -1.11
CA GLN A 73 10.13 -7.16 -2.54
C GLN A 73 10.78 -8.52 -2.78
N TYR A 74 11.87 -8.83 -2.09
CA TYR A 74 12.50 -10.15 -2.14
C TYR A 74 11.53 -11.26 -1.68
N MET A 75 10.82 -11.05 -0.56
CA MET A 75 9.81 -12.00 -0.09
C MET A 75 8.70 -12.26 -1.12
N ALA A 76 8.25 -11.21 -1.83
CA ALA A 76 7.24 -11.34 -2.87
C ALA A 76 7.72 -12.14 -4.09
N GLN A 77 9.00 -12.05 -4.41
CA GLN A 77 9.63 -12.80 -5.50
C GLN A 77 9.90 -14.25 -5.11
N SER A 78 10.42 -14.50 -3.91
CA SER A 78 10.81 -15.84 -3.45
C SER A 78 9.62 -16.67 -2.96
N SER A 79 8.58 -16.04 -2.42
CA SER A 79 7.41 -16.74 -1.85
C SER A 79 6.07 -16.18 -2.36
N PRO A 80 5.81 -16.19 -3.68
CA PRO A 80 4.61 -15.57 -4.25
C PRO A 80 3.32 -16.26 -3.85
N ARG A 81 3.36 -17.57 -3.56
CA ARG A 81 2.18 -18.34 -3.11
C ARG A 81 1.74 -17.94 -1.70
N PHE A 82 2.70 -17.69 -0.81
CA PHE A 82 2.43 -17.25 0.55
C PHE A 82 1.69 -15.91 0.55
N ILE A 83 2.22 -14.93 -0.18
CA ILE A 83 1.61 -13.60 -0.26
C ILE A 83 0.19 -13.65 -0.87
N LYS A 84 -0.03 -14.49 -1.89
CA LYS A 84 -1.36 -14.60 -2.53
C LYS A 84 -2.44 -15.19 -1.62
N ASN A 85 -2.07 -16.08 -0.70
CA ASN A 85 -3.03 -16.75 0.16
C ASN A 85 -3.39 -15.91 1.39
N GLU A 86 -2.46 -15.08 1.85
CA GLU A 86 -2.61 -14.27 3.07
C GLU A 86 -2.98 -12.81 2.75
N LYS A 87 -4.25 -12.57 2.36
CA LYS A 87 -4.71 -11.23 1.90
C LYS A 87 -4.42 -10.10 2.90
N MET A 88 -4.57 -10.36 4.20
CA MET A 88 -4.30 -9.36 5.24
C MET A 88 -2.81 -9.01 5.29
N ILE A 89 -1.93 -10.02 5.27
CA ILE A 89 -0.49 -9.84 5.25
C ILE A 89 -0.10 -9.11 3.96
N GLN A 90 -0.63 -9.52 2.81
CA GLN A 90 -0.38 -8.87 1.52
C GLN A 90 -0.68 -7.37 1.54
N ALA A 91 -1.84 -6.96 2.06
CA ALA A 91 -2.23 -5.55 2.14
C ALA A 91 -1.26 -4.75 3.02
N ASN A 92 -0.94 -5.25 4.21
CA ASN A 92 -0.01 -4.60 5.14
C ASN A 92 1.40 -4.50 4.55
N LEU A 93 1.89 -5.57 3.93
CA LEU A 93 3.21 -5.57 3.28
C LEU A 93 3.28 -4.59 2.12
N LEU A 94 2.20 -4.45 1.33
CA LEU A 94 2.13 -3.44 0.27
C LEU A 94 2.24 -2.03 0.86
N ARG A 95 1.44 -1.72 1.90
CA ARG A 95 1.48 -0.43 2.59
C ARG A 95 2.89 -0.14 3.15
N ILE A 96 3.45 -1.07 3.90
CA ILE A 96 4.76 -0.95 4.55
C ILE A 96 5.87 -0.78 3.50
N ARG A 97 5.84 -1.55 2.40
CA ARG A 97 6.80 -1.40 1.30
C ARG A 97 6.72 -0.01 0.70
N ILE A 98 5.51 0.49 0.40
CA ILE A 98 5.31 1.83 -0.14
C ILE A 98 5.84 2.89 0.84
N LEU A 99 5.53 2.79 2.13
CA LEU A 99 6.05 3.69 3.16
C LEU A 99 7.58 3.66 3.19
N ALA A 100 8.19 2.47 3.22
CA ALA A 100 9.65 2.31 3.27
C ALA A 100 10.35 2.84 2.01
N SER A 101 9.76 2.64 0.82
CA SER A 101 10.30 3.16 -0.45
C SER A 101 10.11 4.66 -0.62
N THR A 102 9.14 5.26 0.07
CA THR A 102 8.84 6.69 -0.05
C THR A 102 9.84 7.50 0.78
N PRO A 103 10.57 8.46 0.17
CA PRO A 103 11.48 9.33 0.89
C PRO A 103 10.77 10.16 1.98
N GLY A 104 11.53 10.50 3.02
CA GLY A 104 11.04 11.25 4.17
C GLY A 104 10.65 10.36 5.36
N ILE A 105 10.29 11.02 6.45
CA ILE A 105 9.92 10.40 7.72
C ILE A 105 8.60 10.98 8.21
N PHE A 106 7.88 10.25 9.05
CA PHE A 106 6.70 10.81 9.69
C PHE A 106 7.11 11.88 10.70
N SER A 107 6.42 13.02 10.64
CA SER A 107 6.52 14.10 11.63
C SER A 107 5.56 13.90 12.82
N PHE A 108 4.95 12.73 12.92
CA PHE A 108 3.95 12.36 13.94
C PHE A 108 4.10 10.89 14.34
N PRO A 109 3.64 10.51 15.55
CA PRO A 109 3.59 9.11 15.96
C PRO A 109 2.51 8.36 15.16
N SER A 110 2.91 7.30 14.44
CA SER A 110 1.98 6.49 13.66
C SER A 110 0.94 5.77 14.53
N ILE A 111 1.31 5.39 15.75
CA ILE A 111 0.43 4.69 16.71
C ILE A 111 -0.80 5.53 17.10
N GLU A 112 -0.65 6.84 17.24
CA GLU A 112 -1.76 7.76 17.55
C GLU A 112 -2.86 7.66 16.49
N ILE A 113 -2.46 7.53 15.22
CA ILE A 113 -3.39 7.46 14.10
C ILE A 113 -4.08 6.10 14.05
N GLN A 114 -3.37 5.03 14.41
CA GLN A 114 -3.95 3.68 14.46
C GLN A 114 -4.99 3.56 15.57
N GLU A 115 -4.74 4.15 16.75
CA GLU A 115 -5.66 4.13 17.89
C GLU A 115 -6.90 5.02 17.66
N CYS A 116 -6.74 6.15 16.97
CA CYS A 116 -7.80 7.13 16.73
C CYS A 116 -8.23 7.20 15.24
N LEU A 117 -8.17 6.08 14.52
CA LEU A 117 -8.34 6.02 13.06
C LEU A 117 -9.60 6.74 12.57
N GLU A 118 -10.76 6.47 13.19
CA GLU A 118 -12.03 7.05 12.78
C GLU A 118 -12.03 8.58 12.86
N GLN A 119 -11.37 9.16 13.86
CA GLN A 119 -11.27 10.61 14.03
C GLN A 119 -10.47 11.25 12.90
N PHE A 120 -9.35 10.64 12.52
CA PHE A 120 -8.53 11.11 11.39
C PHE A 120 -9.19 10.85 10.04
N LEU A 121 -10.07 9.86 9.92
CA LEU A 121 -10.83 9.63 8.70
C LEU A 121 -11.95 10.66 8.49
N GLN A 122 -12.39 11.38 9.52
CA GLN A 122 -13.37 12.45 9.36
C GLN A 122 -12.86 13.51 8.38
N THR A 123 -13.63 13.78 7.32
CA THR A 123 -13.30 14.74 6.26
C THR A 123 -11.97 14.45 5.55
N SER A 124 -11.46 13.23 5.63
CA SER A 124 -10.24 12.82 4.93
C SER A 124 -10.45 12.65 3.43
N ASP A 125 -11.69 12.49 2.99
CA ASP A 125 -12.04 12.46 1.57
C ASP A 125 -11.60 13.74 0.85
N LEU A 126 -11.61 14.90 1.52
CA LEU A 126 -11.12 16.18 0.99
C LEU A 126 -9.68 16.12 0.48
N LEU A 127 -8.87 15.18 0.96
CA LEU A 127 -7.51 14.99 0.43
C LEU A 127 -7.53 14.66 -1.07
N ALA A 128 -8.61 14.09 -1.60
CA ALA A 128 -8.79 13.81 -3.02
C ALA A 128 -8.73 15.06 -3.92
N ASP A 129 -8.92 16.24 -3.33
CA ASP A 129 -8.92 17.53 -4.03
C ASP A 129 -7.50 18.11 -4.17
N LEU A 130 -6.50 17.47 -3.56
CA LEU A 130 -5.11 17.91 -3.62
C LEU A 130 -4.50 17.69 -5.02
N PRO A 131 -3.70 18.64 -5.52
CA PRO A 131 -3.05 18.53 -6.83
C PRO A 131 -2.10 17.33 -6.91
N GLU A 132 -1.51 16.90 -5.79
CA GLU A 132 -0.65 15.72 -5.73
C GLU A 132 -1.35 14.44 -6.25
N LEU A 133 -2.68 14.37 -6.17
CA LEU A 133 -3.45 13.22 -6.63
C LEU A 133 -3.81 13.27 -8.13
N GLU A 134 -3.44 14.34 -8.85
CA GLU A 134 -3.57 14.42 -10.32
C GLU A 134 -2.83 13.30 -11.04
N VAL A 135 -1.73 12.80 -10.47
CA VAL A 135 -0.98 11.67 -11.02
C VAL A 135 -1.77 10.36 -11.02
N VAL A 136 -2.83 10.24 -10.20
CA VAL A 136 -3.77 9.13 -10.26
C VAL A 136 -4.77 9.40 -11.38
N SER A 137 -4.43 8.90 -12.57
CA SER A 137 -5.17 9.15 -13.79
C SER A 137 -6.31 8.15 -14.02
N PHE A 138 -7.41 8.68 -14.55
CA PHE A 138 -8.57 7.96 -15.03
C PHE A 138 -8.97 8.60 -16.35
N SER A 139 -9.03 7.85 -17.44
CA SER A 139 -9.41 8.39 -18.74
C SER A 139 -10.90 8.79 -18.79
N SER A 140 -11.24 9.70 -19.70
CA SER A 140 -12.64 10.11 -19.90
C SER A 140 -13.53 8.90 -20.26
N ASP A 141 -13.02 7.98 -21.08
CA ASP A 141 -13.73 6.76 -21.49
C ASP A 141 -13.96 5.79 -20.32
N GLU A 142 -13.00 5.67 -19.40
CA GLU A 142 -13.17 4.88 -18.18
C GLU A 142 -14.26 5.45 -17.27
N ILE A 143 -14.41 6.78 -17.21
CA ILE A 143 -15.37 7.44 -16.34
C ILE A 143 -16.75 7.56 -16.99
N ALA A 144 -16.85 7.64 -18.33
CA ALA A 144 -18.09 7.85 -19.06
C ALA A 144 -19.26 6.94 -18.61
N PRO A 145 -19.07 5.64 -18.31
CA PRO A 145 -20.14 4.77 -17.80
C PRO A 145 -20.76 5.22 -16.47
N LEU A 146 -20.05 6.04 -15.70
CA LEU A 146 -20.50 6.57 -14.40
C LEU A 146 -21.19 7.92 -14.51
N ALA A 147 -21.19 8.57 -15.68
CA ALA A 147 -21.60 9.97 -15.84
C ALA A 147 -23.01 10.27 -15.29
N SER A 148 -24.00 9.41 -15.58
CA SER A 148 -25.36 9.59 -15.06
C SER A 148 -25.42 9.57 -13.53
N ASP A 149 -24.71 8.62 -12.92
CA ASP A 149 -24.72 8.43 -11.46
C ASP A 149 -23.93 9.55 -10.76
N LEU A 150 -22.83 10.00 -11.35
CA LEU A 150 -22.02 11.12 -10.86
C LEU A 150 -22.78 12.46 -10.95
N LYS A 151 -23.47 12.74 -12.07
CA LYS A 151 -24.32 13.95 -12.21
C LYS A 151 -25.46 13.98 -11.20
N ARG A 152 -25.99 12.81 -10.83
CA ARG A 152 -27.10 12.69 -9.86
C ARG A 152 -26.62 12.56 -8.40
N PHE A 153 -25.31 12.50 -8.17
CA PHE A 153 -24.69 12.22 -6.87
C PHE A 153 -25.26 10.96 -6.20
N ARG A 154 -25.66 9.96 -6.99
CA ARG A 154 -26.30 8.72 -6.52
C ARG A 154 -25.72 7.53 -7.27
N LEU A 155 -24.79 6.84 -6.60
CA LEU A 155 -24.15 5.65 -7.16
C LEU A 155 -25.01 4.40 -6.96
N SER A 156 -25.32 3.72 -8.06
CA SER A 156 -25.93 2.39 -8.02
C SER A 156 -24.97 1.33 -7.48
N PRO A 157 -25.46 0.16 -7.02
CA PRO A 157 -24.60 -0.97 -6.66
C PRO A 157 -23.67 -1.42 -7.80
N HIS A 158 -24.14 -1.35 -9.05
CA HIS A 158 -23.35 -1.64 -10.23
C HIS A 158 -22.20 -0.65 -10.38
N SER A 159 -22.48 0.64 -10.24
CA SER A 159 -21.46 1.71 -10.33
C SER A 159 -20.40 1.58 -9.24
N ARG A 160 -20.77 1.21 -8.01
CA ARG A 160 -19.80 0.91 -6.93
C ARG A 160 -18.87 -0.25 -7.27
N ARG A 161 -19.41 -1.31 -7.89
CA ARG A 161 -18.59 -2.44 -8.36
C ARG A 161 -17.67 -2.04 -9.51
N TYR A 162 -18.17 -1.23 -10.43
CA TYR A 162 -17.37 -0.68 -11.52
C TYR A 162 -16.23 0.19 -10.99
N ILE A 163 -16.51 1.09 -10.05
CA ILE A 163 -15.50 1.91 -9.36
C ILE A 163 -14.44 1.04 -8.69
N HIS A 164 -14.83 -0.01 -7.98
CA HIS A 164 -13.87 -0.96 -7.40
C HIS A 164 -12.91 -1.54 -8.45
N ASN A 165 -13.43 -1.85 -9.65
CA ASN A 165 -12.62 -2.38 -10.75
C ASN A 165 -11.73 -1.33 -11.42
N LEU A 166 -12.12 -0.05 -11.40
CA LEU A 166 -11.25 1.03 -11.87
C LEU A 166 -9.97 1.09 -11.04
N PHE A 167 -10.04 0.83 -9.74
CA PHE A 167 -8.85 0.71 -8.91
C PHE A 167 -8.21 -0.68 -9.09
N HIS A 168 -7.55 -0.93 -10.23
CA HIS A 168 -6.68 -2.09 -10.41
C HIS A 168 -5.37 -1.95 -9.60
N ALA A 169 -4.55 -3.02 -9.54
CA ALA A 169 -3.38 -3.09 -8.67
C ALA A 169 -2.44 -1.88 -8.81
N GLU A 170 -2.08 -1.50 -10.03
CA GLU A 170 -1.21 -0.36 -10.30
C GLU A 170 -1.81 0.96 -9.83
N ARG A 171 -3.11 1.20 -10.08
CA ARG A 171 -3.79 2.42 -9.66
C ARG A 171 -3.94 2.49 -8.14
N ARG A 172 -4.15 1.35 -7.47
CA ARG A 172 -4.14 1.27 -6.00
C ARG A 172 -2.77 1.63 -5.44
N GLU A 173 -1.73 1.04 -6.01
CA GLU A 173 -0.35 1.32 -5.61
C GLU A 173 0.02 2.80 -5.84
N ALA A 174 -0.33 3.36 -7.01
CA ALA A 174 -0.13 4.79 -7.28
C ALA A 174 -0.85 5.68 -6.25
N THR A 175 -2.11 5.37 -5.95
CA THR A 175 -2.90 6.11 -4.94
C THR A 175 -2.23 6.04 -3.56
N LEU A 176 -1.83 4.85 -3.12
CA LEU A 176 -1.13 4.66 -1.84
C LEU A 176 0.24 5.34 -1.83
N SER A 177 0.93 5.40 -2.96
CA SER A 177 2.25 6.05 -3.09
C SER A 177 2.13 7.57 -2.95
N VAL A 178 1.09 8.17 -3.54
CA VAL A 178 0.81 9.60 -3.34
C VAL A 178 0.44 9.88 -1.88
N LEU A 179 -0.42 9.06 -1.28
CA LEU A 179 -0.76 9.22 0.14
C LEU A 179 0.47 9.08 1.05
N ALA A 180 1.39 8.16 0.76
CA ALA A 180 2.64 8.02 1.48
C ALA A 180 3.53 9.25 1.34
N HIS A 181 3.61 9.81 0.12
CA HIS A 181 4.34 11.04 -0.13
C HIS A 181 3.77 12.21 0.67
N ILE A 182 2.44 12.36 0.69
CA ILE A 182 1.76 13.39 1.49
C ILE A 182 2.03 13.15 2.99
N ALA A 183 1.89 11.92 3.47
CA ALA A 183 2.12 11.58 4.87
C ALA A 183 3.55 11.90 5.36
N LYS A 184 4.55 11.77 4.47
CA LYS A 184 5.97 11.99 4.81
C LYS A 184 6.47 13.41 4.56
N ASN A 185 5.97 14.07 3.52
CA ASN A 185 6.62 15.27 2.97
C ASN A 185 5.72 16.50 2.91
N TYR A 186 4.41 16.38 3.17
CA TYR A 186 3.51 17.52 3.09
C TYR A 186 3.72 18.49 4.26
N PRO A 187 3.63 19.82 4.06
CA PRO A 187 3.94 20.80 5.10
C PRO A 187 2.91 20.84 6.24
N LEU A 188 1.66 20.47 5.97
CA LEU A 188 0.57 20.56 6.94
C LEU A 188 0.36 19.26 7.70
N LEU A 189 0.72 19.25 8.99
CA LEU A 189 0.60 18.09 9.87
C LEU A 189 -0.80 17.43 9.87
N PRO A 190 -1.93 18.17 9.93
CA PRO A 190 -3.25 17.54 9.86
C PRO A 190 -3.47 16.77 8.55
N THR A 191 -2.98 17.29 7.43
CA THR A 191 -3.03 16.63 6.12
C THR A 191 -2.21 15.35 6.11
N CYS A 192 -1.00 15.37 6.66
CA CYS A 192 -0.14 14.20 6.73
C CYS A 192 -0.77 13.07 7.56
N LYS A 193 -1.33 13.41 8.73
CA LYS A 193 -2.03 12.46 9.61
C LYS A 193 -3.23 11.82 8.91
N LYS A 194 -4.05 12.63 8.22
CA LYS A 194 -5.20 12.16 7.43
C LYS A 194 -4.77 11.27 6.26
N ALA A 195 -3.67 11.59 5.58
CA ALA A 195 -3.16 10.79 4.46
C ALA A 195 -2.73 9.40 4.93
N TYR A 196 -2.05 9.31 6.07
CA TYR A 196 -1.71 8.02 6.67
C TYR A 196 -2.96 7.25 7.15
N ALA A 197 -3.93 7.92 7.77
CA ALA A 197 -5.21 7.30 8.13
C ALA A 197 -5.93 6.70 6.90
N LEU A 198 -5.93 7.41 5.77
CA LEU A 198 -6.46 6.89 4.51
C LEU A 198 -5.71 5.63 4.06
N MET A 199 -4.38 5.61 4.12
CA MET A 199 -3.61 4.41 3.78
C MET A 199 -4.03 3.20 4.61
N LEU A 200 -4.19 3.37 5.93
CA LEU A 200 -4.65 2.32 6.83
C LEU A 200 -6.06 1.83 6.47
N SER A 201 -6.98 2.74 6.19
CA SER A 201 -8.36 2.36 5.81
C SER A 201 -8.43 1.60 4.49
N LEU A 202 -7.52 1.89 3.54
CA LEU A 202 -7.51 1.33 2.19
C LEU A 202 -6.83 -0.04 2.08
N ASP A 203 -6.34 -0.61 3.19
CA ASP A 203 -5.82 -1.98 3.23
C ASP A 203 -6.83 -3.01 2.71
N ASN A 204 -8.10 -2.84 3.05
CA ASN A 204 -9.14 -3.72 2.58
C ASN A 204 -9.53 -3.36 1.14
N THR A 205 -9.02 -4.12 0.17
CA THR A 205 -9.35 -3.90 -1.24
C THR A 205 -10.86 -3.87 -1.54
N GLU A 206 -11.68 -4.57 -0.75
CA GLU A 206 -13.13 -4.68 -0.96
C GLU A 206 -13.86 -3.35 -0.72
N ILE A 207 -13.28 -2.42 0.05
CA ILE A 207 -13.95 -1.17 0.40
C ILE A 207 -13.72 -0.04 -0.60
N TRP A 208 -12.74 -0.16 -1.51
CA TRP A 208 -12.37 0.90 -2.46
C TRP A 208 -13.56 1.41 -3.31
N GLY A 209 -14.47 0.52 -3.69
CA GLY A 209 -15.69 0.85 -4.44
C GLY A 209 -16.71 1.71 -3.69
N ARG A 210 -16.55 1.84 -2.37
CA ARG A 210 -17.47 2.53 -1.46
C ARG A 210 -16.77 3.57 -0.60
N HIS A 211 -15.44 3.61 -0.63
CA HIS A 211 -14.64 4.46 0.22
C HIS A 211 -14.81 5.94 -0.20
N PRO A 212 -15.23 6.85 0.70
CA PRO A 212 -15.52 8.24 0.36
C PRO A 212 -14.41 8.95 -0.41
N PHE A 213 -13.15 8.78 0.01
CA PHE A 213 -11.98 9.31 -0.69
C PHE A 213 -11.86 8.80 -2.14
N CYS A 214 -12.05 7.49 -2.38
CA CYS A 214 -11.99 6.92 -3.74
C CYS A 214 -13.14 7.42 -4.62
N LEU A 215 -14.33 7.59 -4.05
CA LEU A 215 -15.48 8.14 -4.76
C LEU A 215 -15.22 9.59 -5.17
N ARG A 216 -14.63 10.39 -4.27
CA ARG A 216 -14.29 11.79 -4.51
C ARG A 216 -13.20 11.94 -5.56
N LEU A 217 -12.16 11.08 -5.53
CA LEU A 217 -11.14 11.03 -6.58
C LEU A 217 -11.75 10.90 -7.99
N ILE A 218 -12.70 9.99 -8.15
CA ILE A 218 -13.37 9.78 -9.45
C ILE A 218 -14.29 10.96 -9.79
N ALA A 219 -15.01 11.48 -8.80
CA ALA A 219 -15.88 12.64 -9.00
C ALA A 219 -15.08 13.87 -9.48
N ASN A 220 -13.91 14.13 -8.89
CA ASN A 220 -13.04 15.24 -9.29
C ASN A 220 -12.64 15.12 -10.76
N ARG A 221 -12.14 13.94 -11.17
CA ARG A 221 -11.76 13.69 -12.58
C ARG A 221 -12.93 13.83 -13.55
N PHE A 222 -14.11 13.37 -13.14
CA PHE A 222 -15.32 13.53 -13.93
C PHE A 222 -15.65 15.01 -14.17
N TRP A 223 -15.61 15.84 -13.11
CA TRP A 223 -15.92 17.26 -13.22
C TRP A 223 -14.82 18.05 -13.95
N ASP A 224 -13.55 17.65 -13.83
CA ASP A 224 -12.45 18.20 -14.62
C ASP A 224 -12.75 18.04 -16.12
N TYR A 225 -13.21 16.86 -16.55
CA TYR A 225 -13.57 16.60 -17.95
C TYR A 225 -14.80 17.35 -18.42
N GLU A 226 -15.86 17.45 -17.60
CA GLU A 226 -17.03 18.22 -17.99
C GLU A 226 -16.72 19.72 -18.08
N LEU A 227 -15.81 20.23 -17.24
CA LEU A 227 -15.33 21.61 -17.31
C LEU A 227 -14.53 21.86 -18.61
N MET A 228 -13.60 20.96 -18.96
CA MET A 228 -12.83 21.07 -20.20
C MET A 228 -13.75 21.08 -21.44
N LYS A 229 -14.73 20.18 -21.51
CA LYS A 229 -15.73 20.16 -22.60
C LYS A 229 -16.53 21.45 -22.70
N ALA A 230 -16.87 22.08 -21.58
CA ALA A 230 -17.61 23.33 -21.57
C ALA A 230 -16.77 24.54 -22.02
N ILE A 231 -15.44 24.48 -21.87
CA ILE A 231 -14.51 25.51 -22.35
C ILE A 231 -14.25 25.37 -23.86
N GLU A 232 -14.28 24.14 -24.37
CA GLU A 232 -14.03 23.82 -25.79
C GLU A 232 -15.27 23.98 -26.70
N ALA A 233 -16.48 24.09 -26.13
CA ALA A 233 -17.75 24.23 -26.85
C ALA A 233 -18.15 25.70 -27.07
#